data_AF-A0A478FSS6-F1
#
_entry.id   AF-A0A478FSS6-F1
#
_cell.length_a   1.000
_cell.length_b   1.000
_cell.length_c   1.000
_cell.angle_alpha   90.00
_cell.angle_beta   90.00
_cell.angle_gamma   90.00
#
_symmetry.space_group_name_H-M   'P 1'
#
loop_
_entity.id
_entity.type
_entity.pdbx_description
1 polymer ?
#
loop_
_entity_poly.entity_id
_entity_poly.type
_entity_poly.pdbx_seq_one_letter_code
_entity_poly.pdbx_strand_id
1 'polypeptide(L)'
;MIEDGFEFALKLLGVATASMGASCILIAMVPTFIATYKTKNTVGLNKTMFLLHTCVAILFAIGAYFLTAKGCILRGNLTNLIFLGVIFSVLNTVCGLGNLYVLTLKNKNMAEAKKMGISESEYHDRMYANK
;
A
#
# COMPACT_ATOMS: atom_id res chain seq x y z
N MET A 1 -27.56 27.01 8.37
CA MET A 1 -28.40 25.90 7.84
C MET A 1 -28.08 25.51 6.40
N ILE A 2 -27.90 26.44 5.44
CA ILE A 2 -27.38 26.10 4.09
C ILE A 2 -25.83 26.06 4.07
N GLU A 3 -25.16 26.94 4.83
CA GLU A 3 -23.69 26.96 4.96
C GLU A 3 -23.12 25.67 5.55
N ASP A 4 -23.79 25.09 6.55
CA ASP A 4 -23.33 23.86 7.22
C ASP A 4 -23.31 22.64 6.29
N GLY A 5 -24.23 22.58 5.32
CA GLY A 5 -24.31 21.50 4.35
C GLY A 5 -23.25 21.60 3.25
N PHE A 6 -22.94 22.82 2.80
CA PHE A 6 -21.93 23.07 1.77
C PHE A 6 -20.51 22.81 2.29
N GLU A 7 -20.20 23.28 3.50
CA GLU A 7 -18.89 23.05 4.13
C GLU A 7 -18.66 21.55 4.42
N PHE A 8 -19.71 20.84 4.83
CA PHE A 8 -19.66 19.39 5.03
C PHE A 8 -19.41 18.65 3.71
N ALA A 9 -20.09 19.02 2.63
CA ALA A 9 -19.90 18.41 1.31
C ALA A 9 -18.48 18.63 0.76
N LEU A 10 -17.91 19.83 0.94
CA LEU A 10 -16.52 20.14 0.57
C LEU A 10 -15.52 19.28 1.33
N LYS A 11 -15.70 19.12 2.64
CA LYS A 11 -14.85 18.24 3.47
C LYS A 11 -14.92 16.78 3.01
N LEU A 12 -16.13 16.30 2.68
CA LEU A 12 -16.35 14.94 2.18
C LEU A 12 -15.66 14.71 0.83
N LEU A 13 -15.82 15.66 -0.10
CA LEU A 13 -15.18 15.63 -1.42
C LEU A 13 -13.66 15.68 -1.31
N GLY A 14 -13.11 16.49 -0.40
CA GLY A 14 -11.68 16.54 -0.13
C GLY A 14 -11.14 15.20 0.36
N VAL A 15 -11.83 14.56 1.31
CA VAL A 15 -11.44 13.22 1.81
C VAL A 15 -11.54 12.17 0.70
N ALA A 16 -12.60 12.19 -0.10
CA ALA A 16 -12.78 11.25 -1.21
C ALA A 16 -11.67 11.40 -2.26
N THR A 17 -11.37 12.64 -2.66
CA THR A 17 -10.33 12.94 -3.66
C THR A 17 -8.94 12.55 -3.16
N ALA A 18 -8.62 12.87 -1.90
CA ALA A 18 -7.35 12.47 -1.29
C ALA A 18 -7.22 10.94 -1.21
N SER A 19 -8.30 10.25 -0.83
CA SER A 19 -8.32 8.78 -0.76
C SER A 19 -8.17 8.12 -2.13
N MET A 20 -8.81 8.67 -3.16
CA MET A 20 -8.65 8.19 -4.53
C MET A 20 -7.23 8.43 -5.04
N GLY A 21 -6.66 9.62 -4.84
CA GLY A 21 -5.28 9.93 -5.23
C GLY A 21 -4.26 9.00 -4.56
N ALA A 22 -4.40 8.79 -3.25
CA ALA A 22 -3.60 7.83 -2.49
C ALA A 22 -3.71 6.40 -3.04
N SER A 23 -4.92 5.96 -3.37
CA SER A 23 -5.17 4.63 -3.93
C SER A 23 -4.49 4.44 -5.29
N CYS A 24 -4.52 5.45 -6.16
CA CYS A 24 -3.85 5.39 -7.46
C CYS A 24 -2.33 5.20 -7.33
N ILE A 25 -1.70 5.89 -6.38
CA ILE A 25 -0.25 5.75 -6.11
C ILE A 25 0.08 4.33 -5.66
N LEU A 26 -0.77 3.74 -4.81
CA LEU A 26 -0.56 2.37 -4.33
C LEU A 26 -0.84 1.31 -5.39
N ILE A 27 -1.87 1.51 -6.22
CA ILE A 27 -2.18 0.63 -7.36
C ILE A 27 -1.03 0.62 -8.37
N ALA A 28 -0.34 1.75 -8.56
CA ALA A 28 0.80 1.83 -9.47
C ALA A 28 1.95 0.88 -9.09
N MET A 29 2.02 0.42 -7.83
CA MET A 29 3.01 -0.55 -7.36
C MET A 29 2.60 -2.01 -7.59
N VAL A 30 1.33 -2.28 -7.92
CA VAL A 30 0.80 -3.64 -8.11
C VAL A 30 1.55 -4.43 -9.19
N PRO A 31 1.88 -3.87 -10.38
CA PRO A 31 2.67 -4.59 -11.37
C PRO A 31 4.03 -5.04 -10.82
N THR A 32 4.69 -4.19 -10.02
CA THR A 32 5.96 -4.51 -9.37
C THR A 32 5.82 -5.63 -8.35
N PHE A 33 4.73 -5.66 -7.58
CA PHE A 33 4.44 -6.76 -6.66
C PHE A 33 4.24 -8.07 -7.42
N ILE A 34 3.43 -8.07 -8.48
CA ILE A 34 3.16 -9.26 -9.30
C ILE A 34 4.45 -9.77 -9.94
N ALA A 35 5.24 -8.87 -10.53
CA ALA A 35 6.52 -9.22 -11.13
C ALA A 35 7.47 -9.83 -10.09
N THR A 36 7.64 -9.17 -8.94
CA THR A 36 8.51 -9.64 -7.85
C THR A 36 8.02 -10.98 -7.28
N TYR A 37 6.70 -11.17 -7.15
CA TYR A 37 6.13 -12.41 -6.67
C TYR A 37 6.39 -13.57 -7.66
N LYS A 38 6.29 -13.33 -8.97
CA LYS A 38 6.54 -14.35 -10.00
C LYS A 38 8.02 -14.66 -10.17
N THR A 39 8.86 -13.65 -10.32
CA THR A 39 10.27 -13.81 -10.70
C THR A 39 11.20 -13.96 -9.49
N LYS A 40 10.74 -13.60 -8.29
CA LYS A 40 11.55 -13.41 -7.08
C LYS A 40 12.73 -12.43 -7.28
N ASN A 41 12.73 -11.68 -8.38
CA ASN A 41 13.77 -10.74 -8.70
C ASN A 41 13.55 -9.47 -7.89
N THR A 42 14.55 -9.14 -7.06
CA THR A 42 14.57 -7.92 -6.26
C THR A 42 15.70 -6.98 -6.65
N VAL A 43 16.49 -7.33 -7.67
CA VAL A 43 17.62 -6.54 -8.17
C VAL A 43 17.11 -5.18 -8.66
N GLY A 44 17.81 -4.11 -8.28
CA GLY A 44 17.40 -2.74 -8.63
C GLY A 44 16.24 -2.16 -7.81
N LEU A 45 15.52 -2.96 -7.01
CA LEU A 45 14.46 -2.43 -6.14
C LEU A 45 15.05 -1.62 -4.97
N ASN A 46 14.55 -0.39 -4.78
CA ASN A 46 14.98 0.51 -3.71
C ASN A 46 14.25 0.20 -2.39
N LYS A 47 14.98 -0.31 -1.38
CA LYS A 47 14.41 -0.64 -0.06
C LYS A 47 13.73 0.54 0.62
N THR A 48 14.34 1.71 0.60
CA THR A 48 13.82 2.91 1.27
C THR A 48 12.49 3.33 0.67
N MET A 49 12.34 3.20 -0.64
CA MET A 49 11.07 3.45 -1.32
C MET A 49 9.96 2.52 -0.81
N PHE A 50 10.20 1.20 -0.77
CA PHE A 50 9.19 0.24 -0.29
C PHE A 50 8.90 0.39 1.20
N LEU A 51 9.90 0.74 2.02
CA LEU A 51 9.71 1.05 3.43
C LEU A 51 8.79 2.27 3.61
N LEU A 52 9.07 3.36 2.88
CA LEU A 52 8.24 4.57 2.92
C LEU A 52 6.79 4.27 2.51
N HIS A 53 6.59 3.52 1.41
CA HIS A 53 5.26 3.14 0.96
C HIS A 53 4.54 2.23 1.96
N THR A 54 5.27 1.37 2.68
CA THR A 54 4.70 0.56 3.78
C THR A 54 4.20 1.46 4.92
N CYS A 55 5.02 2.42 5.36
CA CYS A 55 4.63 3.36 6.42
C CYS A 55 3.40 4.19 6.01
N VAL A 56 3.39 4.70 4.78
CA VAL A 56 2.25 5.46 4.24
C VAL A 56 0.99 4.60 4.18
N ALA A 57 1.09 3.36 3.70
CA ALA A 57 -0.04 2.44 3.64
C ALA A 57 -0.62 2.14 5.04
N ILE A 58 0.24 1.98 6.06
CA ILE A 58 -0.21 1.79 7.45
C ILE A 58 -0.95 3.03 7.96
N LEU A 59 -0.38 4.22 7.76
CA LEU A 59 -1.02 5.47 8.19
C LEU A 59 -2.38 5.70 7.52
N PHE A 60 -2.48 5.40 6.22
CA PHE A 60 -3.74 5.50 5.49
C PHE A 60 -4.75 4.43 5.90
N ALA A 61 -4.32 3.20 6.22
CA ALA A 61 -5.21 2.18 6.76
C ALA A 61 -5.79 2.59 8.13
N ILE A 62 -4.97 3.20 8.99
CA ILE A 62 -5.42 3.78 10.28
C ILE A 62 -6.42 4.92 10.03
N GLY A 63 -6.11 5.84 9.12
CA GLY A 63 -7.02 6.93 8.76
C GLY A 63 -8.37 6.44 8.21
N ALA A 64 -8.34 5.41 7.37
CA ALA A 64 -9.52 4.75 6.82
C ALA A 64 -10.38 4.08 7.90
N TYR A 65 -9.75 3.49 8.92
CA TYR A 65 -10.45 2.94 10.07
C TYR A 65 -11.21 4.02 10.85
N PHE A 66 -10.56 5.15 11.15
CA PHE A 66 -11.23 6.28 11.82
C PHE A 66 -12.36 6.88 10.98
N LEU A 67 -12.20 6.96 9.66
CA LEU A 67 -13.24 7.41 8.74
C LEU A 67 -14.46 6.48 8.80
N THR A 68 -14.23 5.17 8.78
CA THR A 68 -15.28 4.14 8.89
C THR A 68 -15.98 4.24 10.25
N ALA A 69 -15.22 4.32 11.34
CA ALA A 69 -15.77 4.45 12.70
C ALA A 69 -16.65 5.69 12.85
N LYS A 70 -16.21 6.84 12.32
CA LYS A 70 -16.99 8.09 12.33
C LYS A 70 -18.28 7.95 11.52
N GLY A 71 -18.23 7.27 10.37
CA GLY A 71 -19.41 6.95 9.56
C GLY A 71 -20.43 6.09 10.30
N CYS A 72 -19.97 5.11 11.09
CA CYS A 72 -20.83 4.26 11.91
C CYS A 72 -21.49 5.01 13.08
N ILE A 73 -20.78 5.96 13.70
CA ILE A 73 -21.28 6.74 14.85
C ILE A 73 -22.36 7.74 14.43
N LEU A 74 -22.24 8.36 13.25
CA LEU A 74 -23.13 9.43 12.76
C LEU A 74 -24.50 8.93 12.25
N ARG A 75 -25.05 7.81 12.77
CA ARG A 75 -26.34 7.15 12.39
C ARG A 75 -27.26 8.01 11.49
N GLY A 76 -27.07 7.88 10.18
CA GLY A 76 -27.90 8.56 9.18
C GLY A 76 -27.21 8.64 7.82
N ASN A 77 -27.69 7.87 6.84
CA ASN A 77 -27.42 7.96 5.39
C ASN A 77 -25.95 8.07 4.89
N LEU A 78 -24.96 7.83 5.76
CA LEU A 78 -23.53 7.88 5.43
C LEU A 78 -22.97 6.50 5.02
N THR A 79 -23.83 5.61 4.53
CA THR A 79 -23.45 4.28 3.99
C THR A 79 -22.30 4.38 2.99
N ASN A 80 -22.30 5.44 2.18
CA ASN A 80 -21.23 5.73 1.21
C ASN A 80 -19.87 6.01 1.87
N LEU A 81 -19.84 6.66 3.04
CA LEU A 81 -18.60 6.89 3.80
C LEU A 81 -18.07 5.61 4.42
N ILE A 82 -18.96 4.76 4.95
CA ILE A 82 -18.57 3.46 5.50
C ILE A 82 -17.99 2.60 4.38
N PHE A 83 -18.67 2.53 3.23
CA PHE A 83 -18.21 1.77 2.08
C PHE A 83 -16.86 2.28 1.56
N LEU A 84 -16.70 3.61 1.43
CA LEU A 84 -15.44 4.23 1.03
C LEU A 84 -14.31 3.94 2.01
N GLY A 85 -14.58 4.07 3.32
CA GLY A 85 -13.63 3.76 4.38
C GLY A 85 -13.18 2.30 4.37
N VAL A 86 -14.10 1.36 4.20
CA VAL A 86 -13.80 -0.08 4.12
C VAL A 86 -12.96 -0.41 2.89
N ILE A 87 -13.35 0.05 1.70
CA ILE A 87 -12.56 -0.17 0.47
C ILE A 87 -11.16 0.40 0.64
N PHE A 88 -11.05 1.61 1.16
CA PHE A 88 -9.78 2.28 1.35
C PHE A 88 -8.91 1.54 2.38
N SER A 89 -9.48 1.07 3.48
CA SER A 89 -8.76 0.21 4.45
C SER A 89 -8.23 -1.04 3.78
N VAL A 90 -9.07 -1.79 3.06
CA VAL A 90 -8.67 -3.05 2.39
C VAL A 90 -7.54 -2.80 1.40
N LEU A 91 -7.67 -1.78 0.54
CA LEU A 91 -6.68 -1.46 -0.48
C LEU A 91 -5.32 -1.11 0.15
N ASN A 92 -5.32 -0.24 1.17
CA ASN A 92 -4.09 0.14 1.86
C ASN A 92 -3.46 -1.05 2.60
N THR A 93 -4.25 -1.93 3.21
CA THR A 93 -3.73 -3.14 3.87
C THR A 93 -3.10 -4.08 2.84
N VAL A 94 -3.76 -4.37 1.72
CA VAL A 94 -3.23 -5.27 0.68
C VAL A 94 -1.95 -4.70 0.07
N CYS A 95 -1.94 -3.41 -0.28
CA CYS A 95 -0.74 -2.75 -0.80
C CYS A 95 0.40 -2.70 0.24
N GLY A 96 0.08 -2.45 1.52
CA GLY A 96 1.03 -2.49 2.62
C GLY A 96 1.67 -3.87 2.77
N LEU A 97 0.88 -4.95 2.70
CA LEU A 97 1.38 -6.33 2.71
C LEU A 97 2.24 -6.64 1.47
N GLY A 98 1.86 -6.15 0.30
CA GLY A 98 2.65 -6.26 -0.92
C GLY A 98 4.02 -5.59 -0.80
N ASN A 99 4.06 -4.36 -0.28
CA ASN A 99 5.30 -3.64 0.00
C ASN A 99 6.18 -4.40 1.01
N LEU A 100 5.57 -4.89 2.09
CA LEU A 100 6.28 -5.65 3.12
C LEU A 100 6.86 -6.96 2.57
N TYR A 101 6.10 -7.65 1.71
CA TYR A 101 6.57 -8.85 1.02
C TYR A 101 7.83 -8.57 0.18
N VAL A 102 7.78 -7.53 -0.66
CA VAL A 102 8.93 -7.13 -1.47
C VAL A 102 10.13 -6.76 -0.60
N LEU A 103 9.90 -6.01 0.48
CA LEU A 103 10.95 -5.58 1.40
C LEU A 103 11.61 -6.77 2.11
N THR A 104 10.81 -7.71 2.61
CA THR A 104 11.31 -8.92 3.27
C THR A 104 12.08 -9.80 2.29
N LEU A 105 11.56 -9.99 1.07
CA LEU A 105 12.25 -10.76 0.04
C LEU A 105 13.59 -10.11 -0.35
N LYS A 106 13.60 -8.79 -0.54
CA LYS A 106 14.81 -8.01 -0.84
C LYS A 106 15.86 -8.14 0.27
N ASN A 107 15.43 -8.06 1.53
CA ASN A 107 16.33 -8.25 2.68
C ASN A 107 16.90 -9.67 2.73
N LYS A 108 16.07 -10.68 2.48
CA LYS A 108 16.50 -12.07 2.43
C LYS A 108 17.51 -12.31 1.31
N ASN A 109 17.20 -11.88 0.08
CA ASN A 109 18.09 -12.05 -1.08
C ASN A 109 19.45 -11.36 -0.84
N MET A 110 19.46 -10.12 -0.32
CA MET A 110 20.70 -9.44 -0.01
C MET A 110 21.49 -10.11 1.12
N ALA A 111 20.82 -10.64 2.15
CA ALA A 111 21.49 -11.33 3.24
C ALA A 111 22.12 -12.65 2.78
N GLU A 112 21.41 -13.43 1.95
CA GLU A 112 21.91 -14.68 1.41
C GLU A 112 23.05 -14.45 0.39
N ALA A 113 22.92 -13.46 -0.49
CA ALA A 113 24.00 -13.04 -1.39
C ALA A 113 25.27 -12.67 -0.61
N LYS A 114 25.11 -11.88 0.47
CA LYS A 114 26.22 -11.50 1.35
C LYS A 114 26.85 -12.71 2.06
N LYS A 115 26.06 -13.67 2.52
CA LYS A 115 26.58 -14.91 3.14
C LYS A 115 27.39 -15.75 2.15
N MET A 116 27.01 -15.73 0.87
CA MET A 116 27.69 -16.45 -0.21
C MET A 116 28.86 -15.66 -0.80
N GLY A 117 29.08 -14.41 -0.38
CA GLY A 117 30.13 -13.54 -0.93
C GLY A 117 29.91 -13.14 -2.39
N ILE A 118 28.66 -13.18 -2.87
CA ILE A 118 28.28 -12.85 -4.25
C ILE A 118 27.37 -11.63 -4.31
N SER A 119 27.19 -11.06 -5.50
CA SER A 119 26.23 -9.99 -5.72
C SER A 119 24.78 -10.51 -5.67
N GLU A 120 23.82 -9.60 -5.40
CA GLU A 120 22.40 -9.96 -5.38
C GLU A 120 21.89 -10.44 -6.75
N SER A 121 22.42 -9.89 -7.84
CA SER A 121 22.12 -10.33 -9.21
C SER A 121 22.61 -11.75 -9.45
N GLU A 122 23.86 -12.06 -9.11
CA GLU A 122 24.39 -13.43 -9.25
C GLU A 122 23.63 -14.43 -8.37
N TYR A 123 23.20 -14.01 -7.18
CA TYR A 123 22.35 -14.83 -6.32
C TYR A 123 21.02 -15.15 -6.99
N HIS A 124 20.37 -14.14 -7.61
CA HIS A 124 19.11 -14.34 -8.32
C HIS A 124 19.28 -15.29 -9.50
N ASP A 125 20.31 -15.09 -10.33
CA ASP A 125 20.59 -15.92 -11.49
C ASP A 125 20.82 -17.39 -11.10
N ARG A 126 21.62 -17.63 -10.05
CA ARG A 126 21.92 -19.00 -9.58
C ARG A 126 20.69 -19.71 -9.01
N MET A 127 19.79 -19.00 -8.34
CA MET A 127 18.68 -19.61 -7.61
C MET A 127 17.38 -19.70 -8.41
N TYR A 128 17.20 -18.81 -9.40
CA TYR A 128 15.91 -18.62 -10.06
C TYR A 128 15.97 -18.54 -11.58
N ALA A 129 17.12 -18.29 -12.23
CA ALA A 129 17.18 -18.21 -13.70
C ALA A 129 17.21 -19.57 -14.41
N ASN A 130 17.42 -20.67 -13.68
CA ASN A 130 17.45 -22.05 -14.21
C ASN A 130 16.21 -22.88 -13.85
N LYS A 131 15.07 -22.24 -13.54
CA LYS A 131 13.77 -22.88 -13.27
C LYS A 131 12.71 -22.34 -14.19
#